data_AF-A0A349K1X2-F1
#
_entry.id   AF-A0A349K1X2-F1
#
_cell.length_a   1.000
_cell.length_b   1.000
_cell.length_c   1.000
_cell.angle_alpha   90.00
_cell.angle_beta   90.00
_cell.angle_gamma   90.00
#
_symmetry.space_group_name_H-M   'P 1'
#
loop_
_entity.id
_entity.type
_entity.pdbx_description
1 polymer ?
#
loop_
_entity_poly.entity_id
_entity_poly.type
_entity_poly.pdbx_seq_one_letter_code
_entity_poly.pdbx_strand_id
1 'polypeptide(L)'
;MKRVLFAAGAALSIFSWAEAEELPAALDQPFLGCWLAFSDSRDFEYLIGGDGDAELFFEKNRKRLTVGGCSLKIYYTVGEQVKAKGGKTRWSYRRIVGDGFEDFGKETAEPPMRKPVSFTATFTGGIKARITHVFSKSGVEISTKILEKGESKGDLRAGVKILVGDLFRHIEDEDLEERETESKLEDTRISVFPAGARRASRIKFEDYDTVLTEECPKGARAFALESDRYDGHEFQLTTANPDFGLLEFVQKKRLIHGFFVNWFPEPTKADEKDARLVIKVK
;
A
#
# COMPACT_ATOMS: atom_id res chain seq x y z
N MET A 1 -17.43 2.76 -71.11
CA MET A 1 -16.10 2.10 -71.07
C MET A 1 -15.57 2.23 -69.65
N LYS A 2 -15.69 1.18 -68.82
CA LYS A 2 -14.66 0.16 -68.52
C LYS A 2 -13.37 0.72 -67.86
N ARG A 3 -13.27 0.46 -66.55
CA ARG A 3 -12.09 0.09 -65.70
C ARG A 3 -10.98 1.17 -65.59
N VAL A 4 -10.28 1.36 -64.46
CA VAL A 4 -9.59 0.39 -63.58
C VAL A 4 -9.33 1.04 -62.20
N LEU A 5 -9.49 0.25 -61.13
CA LEU A 5 -8.99 0.50 -59.77
C LEU A 5 -7.46 0.65 -59.75
N PHE A 6 -6.92 1.52 -58.89
CA PHE A 6 -5.83 1.10 -57.99
C PHE A 6 -5.91 1.88 -56.68
N ALA A 7 -6.17 1.12 -55.61
CA ALA A 7 -5.88 1.51 -54.25
C ALA A 7 -4.37 1.36 -54.01
N ALA A 8 -3.76 2.35 -53.35
CA ALA A 8 -2.52 2.18 -52.61
C ALA A 8 -2.67 3.00 -51.32
N GLY A 9 -2.73 2.29 -50.20
CA GLY A 9 -3.00 2.86 -48.88
C GLY A 9 -1.81 3.63 -48.34
N ALA A 10 -2.08 4.84 -47.85
CA ALA A 10 -1.21 5.54 -46.91
C ALA A 10 -1.75 5.26 -45.50
N ALA A 11 -1.32 4.15 -44.90
CA ALA A 11 -1.43 3.93 -43.47
C ALA A 11 -0.32 4.74 -42.78
N LEU A 12 -0.57 6.03 -42.55
CA LEU A 12 0.25 6.85 -41.65
C LEU A 12 -0.34 6.71 -40.25
N SER A 13 0.28 5.77 -39.53
CA SER A 13 0.38 5.64 -38.08
C SER A 13 -0.05 6.88 -37.29
N ILE A 14 -1.27 6.84 -36.77
CA ILE A 14 -1.70 7.67 -35.64
C ILE A 14 -0.93 7.12 -34.44
N PHE A 15 0.15 7.80 -34.06
CA PHE A 15 0.74 7.66 -32.74
C PHE A 15 -0.33 8.10 -31.75
N SER A 16 -1.08 7.14 -31.21
CA SER A 16 -1.80 7.31 -29.96
C SER A 16 -0.74 7.42 -28.89
N TRP A 17 -0.34 8.65 -28.62
CA TRP A 17 0.20 9.00 -27.32
C TRP A 17 -0.92 8.64 -26.34
N ALA A 18 -0.80 7.47 -25.73
CA ALA A 18 -1.51 7.19 -24.51
C ALA A 18 -1.05 8.27 -23.53
N GLU A 19 -1.84 9.34 -23.41
CA GLU A 19 -1.78 10.18 -22.22
C GLU A 19 -1.79 9.20 -21.05
N ALA A 20 -0.72 9.23 -20.27
CA ALA A 20 -0.70 8.57 -18.99
C ALA A 20 -1.87 9.19 -18.24
N GLU A 21 -2.96 8.42 -18.15
CA GLU A 21 -4.14 8.76 -17.38
C GLU A 21 -3.64 9.01 -15.96
N GLU A 22 -3.42 10.29 -15.62
CA GLU A 22 -3.10 10.69 -14.27
C GLU A 22 -4.24 10.13 -13.42
N LEU A 23 -3.89 9.20 -12.53
CA LEU A 23 -4.83 8.64 -11.59
C LEU A 23 -5.55 9.82 -10.94
N PRO A 24 -6.90 9.86 -10.95
CA PRO A 24 -7.63 10.97 -10.37
C PRO A 24 -7.10 11.19 -8.96
N ALA A 25 -6.82 12.45 -8.61
CA ALA A 25 -6.52 12.77 -7.24
C ALA A 25 -7.67 12.18 -6.40
N ALA A 26 -7.36 11.52 -5.29
CA ALA A 26 -8.33 10.84 -4.43
C ALA A 26 -9.49 11.75 -3.91
N LEU A 27 -9.47 13.03 -4.29
CA LEU A 27 -10.42 14.09 -4.00
C LEU A 27 -11.56 14.25 -5.05
N ASP A 28 -11.46 13.63 -6.25
CA ASP A 28 -12.42 13.86 -7.34
C ASP A 28 -13.59 12.85 -7.41
N GLN A 29 -13.58 11.79 -6.59
CA GLN A 29 -14.68 10.82 -6.50
C GLN A 29 -15.45 10.94 -5.17
N PRO A 30 -16.78 10.75 -5.16
CA PRO A 30 -17.56 10.75 -3.92
C PRO A 30 -17.05 9.66 -2.97
N PHE A 31 -16.79 10.05 -1.72
CA PHE A 31 -16.21 9.20 -0.70
C PHE A 31 -17.15 8.05 -0.31
N LEU A 32 -16.59 6.89 0.01
CA LEU A 32 -17.30 5.75 0.58
C LEU A 32 -17.46 5.98 2.07
N GLY A 33 -18.37 6.86 2.49
CA GLY A 33 -18.52 7.03 3.93
C GLY A 33 -17.22 7.48 4.62
N CYS A 34 -16.25 8.00 3.84
CA CYS A 34 -14.86 7.93 4.25
C CYS A 34 -14.57 8.83 5.41
N TRP A 35 -13.99 8.23 6.43
CA TRP A 35 -13.44 8.95 7.53
C TRP A 35 -12.20 9.66 7.02
N LEU A 36 -12.34 10.95 6.79
CA LEU A 36 -11.23 11.86 6.86
C LEU A 36 -10.78 11.80 8.31
N ALA A 37 -9.80 10.98 8.64
CA ALA A 37 -9.17 11.07 9.93
C ALA A 37 -8.24 12.27 9.89
N PHE A 38 -8.80 13.46 10.14
CA PHE A 38 -8.00 14.59 10.61
C PHE A 38 -7.62 14.22 12.03
N SER A 39 -6.55 13.45 12.16
CA SER A 39 -6.06 13.13 13.48
C SER A 39 -5.69 14.46 14.15
N ASP A 40 -5.99 14.65 15.42
CA ASP A 40 -5.41 15.73 16.23
C ASP A 40 -3.85 15.67 16.29
N SER A 41 -3.22 14.75 15.53
CA SER A 41 -1.78 14.70 15.34
C SER A 41 -1.34 15.89 14.51
N ARG A 42 -0.13 16.36 14.78
CA ARG A 42 0.50 17.41 13.98
C ARG A 42 1.29 16.84 12.79
N ASP A 43 1.35 15.51 12.69
CA ASP A 43 2.38 14.83 11.91
C ASP A 43 1.79 14.05 10.72
N PHE A 44 0.49 13.72 10.73
CA PHE A 44 -0.14 12.98 9.62
C PHE A 44 -1.66 13.18 9.50
N GLU A 45 -2.14 13.04 8.26
CA GLU A 45 -3.55 12.90 7.90
C GLU A 45 -3.79 11.51 7.29
N TYR A 46 -4.99 10.94 7.48
CA TYR A 46 -5.36 9.65 6.89
C TYR A 46 -6.74 9.73 6.22
N LEU A 47 -6.79 9.29 4.97
CA LEU A 47 -7.98 9.29 4.12
C LEU A 47 -8.30 7.85 3.70
N ILE A 48 -9.59 7.54 3.59
CA ILE A 48 -10.09 6.41 2.82
C ILE A 48 -10.83 7.01 1.61
N GLY A 49 -10.75 6.42 0.44
CA GLY A 49 -11.35 6.87 -0.80
C GLY A 49 -12.66 6.14 -1.12
N GLY A 50 -13.42 6.69 -2.08
CA GLY A 50 -14.66 6.11 -2.61
C GLY A 50 -14.51 4.80 -3.39
N ASP A 51 -13.28 4.38 -3.61
CA ASP A 51 -12.88 3.12 -4.22
C ASP A 51 -12.38 2.09 -3.18
N GLY A 52 -12.36 2.47 -1.90
CA GLY A 52 -11.86 1.68 -0.80
C GLY A 52 -10.34 1.73 -0.63
N ASP A 53 -9.62 2.47 -1.46
CA ASP A 53 -8.19 2.70 -1.24
C ASP A 53 -8.00 3.72 -0.11
N ALA A 54 -6.85 3.70 0.55
CA ALA A 54 -6.55 4.63 1.63
C ALA A 54 -5.19 5.28 1.41
N GLU A 55 -5.01 6.46 1.98
CA GLU A 55 -3.78 7.22 1.85
C GLU A 55 -3.43 7.89 3.17
N LEU A 56 -2.16 7.74 3.58
CA LEU A 56 -1.59 8.46 4.71
C LEU A 56 -0.67 9.55 4.16
N PHE A 57 -0.98 10.79 4.52
CA PHE A 57 -0.19 11.96 4.19
C PHE A 57 0.61 12.40 5.41
N PHE A 58 1.85 12.83 5.18
CA PHE A 58 2.70 13.44 6.21
C PHE A 58 2.48 14.95 6.19
N GLU A 59 2.19 15.55 7.33
CA GLU A 59 1.87 16.98 7.39
C GLU A 59 3.13 17.84 7.32
N LYS A 60 3.42 18.38 6.13
CA LYS A 60 4.43 19.42 5.96
C LYS A 60 3.85 20.79 6.28
N ASN A 61 3.92 21.20 7.54
CA ASN A 61 3.26 22.40 8.09
C ASN A 61 1.72 22.37 7.96
N ARG A 62 1.03 23.02 8.89
CA ARG A 62 -0.46 23.12 8.99
C ARG A 62 -1.21 23.71 7.77
N LYS A 63 -0.53 23.93 6.64
CA LYS A 63 -1.12 24.33 5.36
C LYS A 63 -1.38 23.07 4.54
N ARG A 64 -2.59 22.54 4.76
CA ARG A 64 -3.29 21.42 4.10
C ARG A 64 -2.72 20.97 2.75
N LEU A 65 -2.59 19.64 2.60
CA LEU A 65 -2.51 18.86 1.36
C LEU A 65 -1.92 19.63 0.18
N THR A 66 -0.67 20.07 0.31
CA THR A 66 0.05 20.62 -0.84
C THR A 66 0.59 19.47 -1.68
N VAL A 67 0.03 19.38 -2.88
CA VAL A 67 0.44 18.57 -4.03
C VAL A 67 1.97 18.47 -4.07
N GLY A 68 2.52 17.26 -3.81
CA GLY A 68 3.95 16.99 -3.92
C GLY A 68 4.62 16.22 -2.77
N GLY A 69 3.92 15.96 -1.66
CA GLY A 69 4.43 15.12 -0.56
C GLY A 69 4.51 13.63 -0.93
N CYS A 70 5.51 12.90 -0.41
CA CYS A 70 5.51 11.44 -0.46
C CYS A 70 4.47 10.91 0.54
N SER A 71 3.47 10.17 0.08
CA SER A 71 2.43 9.54 0.90
C SER A 71 2.62 8.03 0.99
N LEU A 72 1.92 7.38 1.93
CA LEU A 72 1.74 5.93 1.90
C LEU A 72 0.39 5.60 1.29
N LYS A 73 0.38 4.93 0.14
CA LYS A 73 -0.87 4.42 -0.46
C LYS A 73 -1.16 3.03 0.09
N ILE A 74 -2.37 2.81 0.56
CA ILE A 74 -2.78 1.64 1.33
C ILE A 74 -3.96 1.00 0.62
N TYR A 75 -3.74 -0.20 0.11
CA TYR A 75 -4.72 -0.98 -0.64
C TYR A 75 -5.19 -2.16 0.21
N TYR A 76 -6.48 -2.45 0.25
CA TYR A 76 -6.98 -3.70 0.83
C TYR A 76 -7.05 -4.78 -0.23
N THR A 77 -6.59 -5.98 0.10
CA THR A 77 -6.45 -7.05 -0.90
C THR A 77 -6.93 -8.39 -0.35
N VAL A 78 -7.50 -9.20 -1.23
CA VAL A 78 -7.83 -10.59 -0.96
C VAL A 78 -7.03 -11.47 -1.92
N GLY A 79 -6.18 -12.33 -1.38
CA GLY A 79 -5.51 -13.40 -2.10
C GLY A 79 -6.31 -14.69 -2.03
N GLU A 80 -6.46 -15.35 -3.17
CA GLU A 80 -6.96 -16.72 -3.27
C GLU A 80 -5.86 -17.67 -3.74
N GLN A 81 -5.76 -18.80 -3.06
CA GLN A 81 -4.82 -19.85 -3.39
C GLN A 81 -5.31 -20.64 -4.60
N VAL A 82 -4.57 -20.56 -5.72
CA VAL A 82 -4.90 -21.25 -6.97
C VAL A 82 -3.77 -22.17 -7.42
N LYS A 83 -4.12 -23.28 -8.07
CA LYS A 83 -3.14 -24.18 -8.70
C LYS A 83 -2.65 -23.55 -10.00
N ALA A 84 -1.34 -23.32 -10.12
CA ALA A 84 -0.72 -22.89 -11.36
C ALA A 84 -0.45 -24.07 -12.31
N LYS A 85 -0.18 -23.76 -13.58
CA LYS A 85 0.32 -24.77 -14.54
C LYS A 85 1.63 -25.35 -13.97
N GLY A 86 1.66 -26.68 -13.77
CA GLY A 86 2.79 -27.38 -13.15
C GLY A 86 2.60 -27.74 -11.67
N GLY A 87 1.40 -27.63 -11.11
CA GLY A 87 1.07 -28.13 -9.77
C GLY A 87 1.55 -27.26 -8.60
N LYS A 88 2.36 -26.23 -8.87
CA LYS A 88 2.75 -25.24 -7.86
C LYS A 88 1.56 -24.36 -7.48
N THR A 89 1.44 -24.10 -6.19
CA THR A 89 0.41 -23.23 -5.65
C THR A 89 0.86 -21.77 -5.70
N ARG A 90 -0.03 -20.86 -6.07
CA ARG A 90 0.23 -19.41 -6.05
C ARG A 90 -0.97 -18.64 -5.53
N TRP A 91 -0.71 -17.44 -4.99
CA TRP A 91 -1.75 -16.48 -4.65
C TRP A 91 -2.19 -15.71 -5.90
N SER A 92 -3.50 -15.64 -6.13
CA SER A 92 -4.14 -14.78 -7.12
C SER A 92 -4.94 -13.71 -6.38
N TYR A 93 -4.67 -12.44 -6.66
CA TYR A 93 -5.30 -11.34 -5.94
C TYR A 93 -6.61 -10.89 -6.62
N ARG A 94 -7.64 -10.73 -5.80
CA ARG A 94 -8.96 -10.23 -6.15
C ARG A 94 -8.99 -8.71 -5.96
N ARG A 95 -9.84 -8.04 -6.74
CA ARG A 95 -10.02 -6.58 -6.70
C ARG A 95 -11.31 -6.27 -5.95
N ILE A 96 -11.34 -5.13 -5.28
CA ILE A 96 -12.59 -4.60 -4.72
C ILE A 96 -13.53 -4.24 -5.90
N VAL A 97 -14.82 -4.47 -5.71
CA VAL A 97 -15.87 -4.03 -6.65
C VAL A 97 -16.24 -2.60 -6.28
N GLY A 98 -16.30 -1.69 -7.27
CA GLY A 98 -16.44 -0.24 -7.03
C GLY A 98 -17.63 0.18 -6.14
N ASP A 99 -18.76 -0.51 -6.22
CA ASP A 99 -19.94 -0.26 -5.37
C ASP A 99 -20.14 -1.35 -4.29
N GLY A 100 -19.10 -2.13 -4.00
CA GLY A 100 -19.17 -3.35 -3.20
C GLY A 100 -19.11 -3.15 -1.69
N PHE A 101 -19.49 -1.98 -1.18
CA PHE A 101 -19.21 -1.60 0.21
C PHE A 101 -20.47 -1.57 1.07
N GLU A 102 -20.35 -2.10 2.29
CA GLU A 102 -21.43 -2.27 3.26
C GLU A 102 -20.93 -2.00 4.69
N ASP A 103 -21.84 -1.93 5.66
CA ASP A 103 -21.54 -1.80 7.11
C ASP A 103 -20.65 -0.61 7.52
N PHE A 104 -20.58 0.45 6.70
CA PHE A 104 -19.78 1.64 7.01
C PHE A 104 -20.58 2.69 7.80
N GLY A 105 -19.88 3.39 8.69
CA GLY A 105 -20.42 4.51 9.45
C GLY A 105 -20.63 5.77 8.59
N LYS A 106 -21.23 6.80 9.18
CA LYS A 106 -21.33 8.11 8.53
C LYS A 106 -19.95 8.72 8.31
N GLU A 107 -19.78 9.41 7.18
CA GLU A 107 -18.63 10.27 6.89
C GLU A 107 -18.33 11.21 8.06
N THR A 108 -17.08 11.25 8.49
CA THR A 108 -16.63 12.17 9.53
C THR A 108 -15.19 12.60 9.28
N ALA A 109 -14.94 13.88 9.56
CA ALA A 109 -13.63 14.49 9.69
C ALA A 109 -12.93 14.10 11.02
N GLU A 110 -13.69 13.57 11.97
CA GLU A 110 -13.23 13.30 13.32
C GLU A 110 -13.65 11.87 13.70
N PRO A 111 -12.91 10.84 13.22
CA PRO A 111 -13.21 9.47 13.62
C PRO A 111 -12.93 9.29 15.11
N PRO A 112 -13.67 8.39 15.78
CA PRO A 112 -13.54 8.19 17.20
C PRO A 112 -12.18 7.57 17.55
N MET A 113 -11.34 8.34 18.24
CA MET A 113 -10.02 7.88 18.68
C MET A 113 -10.10 6.64 19.58
N ARG A 114 -9.22 5.67 19.33
CA ARG A 114 -9.12 4.40 20.05
C ARG A 114 -10.38 3.53 20.01
N LYS A 115 -11.33 3.82 19.12
CA LYS A 115 -12.49 2.97 18.86
C LYS A 115 -12.38 2.36 17.46
N PRO A 116 -12.85 1.12 17.27
CA PRO A 116 -12.87 0.50 15.96
C PRO A 116 -13.88 1.20 15.06
N VAL A 117 -13.48 1.42 13.82
CA VAL A 117 -14.32 1.88 12.74
C VAL A 117 -14.10 0.94 11.56
N SER A 118 -15.16 0.40 10.98
CA SER A 118 -15.06 -0.68 10.00
C SER A 118 -15.99 -0.51 8.82
N PHE A 119 -15.62 -1.12 7.70
CA PHE A 119 -16.50 -1.34 6.56
C PHE A 119 -16.32 -2.77 6.05
N THR A 120 -17.33 -3.28 5.38
CA THR A 120 -17.28 -4.55 4.66
C THR A 120 -17.09 -4.23 3.17
N ALA A 121 -16.08 -4.81 2.54
CA ALA A 121 -15.83 -4.69 1.11
C ALA A 121 -16.06 -6.02 0.41
N THR A 122 -16.70 -5.95 -0.76
CA THR A 122 -16.92 -7.06 -1.67
C THR A 122 -15.85 -7.07 -2.74
N PHE A 123 -15.18 -8.20 -2.88
CA PHE A 123 -14.15 -8.46 -3.87
C PHE A 123 -14.70 -9.31 -5.02
N THR A 124 -14.01 -9.27 -6.16
CA THR A 124 -14.38 -10.06 -7.34
C THR A 124 -14.53 -11.55 -6.99
N GLY A 125 -15.62 -12.18 -7.47
CA GLY A 125 -16.02 -13.53 -7.07
C GLY A 125 -16.94 -13.59 -5.84
N GLY A 126 -17.44 -12.43 -5.36
CA GLY A 126 -18.42 -12.35 -4.27
C GLY A 126 -17.81 -12.58 -2.88
N ILE A 127 -16.49 -12.47 -2.74
CA ILE A 127 -15.82 -12.62 -1.44
C ILE A 127 -16.04 -11.34 -0.64
N LYS A 128 -16.55 -11.45 0.59
CA LYS A 128 -16.70 -10.31 1.50
C LYS A 128 -15.63 -10.33 2.57
N ALA A 129 -14.98 -9.19 2.80
CA ALA A 129 -14.04 -9.01 3.89
C ALA A 129 -14.34 -7.73 4.67
N ARG A 130 -14.26 -7.82 6.00
CA ARG A 130 -14.31 -6.67 6.91
C ARG A 130 -12.92 -6.09 7.07
N ILE A 131 -12.84 -4.78 6.91
CA ILE A 131 -11.65 -3.99 7.20
C ILE A 131 -11.98 -3.11 8.40
N THR A 132 -11.12 -3.12 9.40
CA THR A 132 -11.31 -2.35 10.64
C THR A 132 -10.08 -1.50 10.92
N HIS A 133 -10.32 -0.25 11.25
CA HIS A 133 -9.35 0.75 11.62
C HIS A 133 -9.51 1.16 13.07
N VAL A 134 -8.40 1.36 13.77
CA VAL A 134 -8.37 2.00 15.08
C VAL A 134 -7.39 3.17 15.01
N PHE A 135 -7.92 4.38 15.10
CA PHE A 135 -7.12 5.61 15.02
C PHE A 135 -6.53 5.99 16.37
N SER A 136 -5.29 6.48 16.34
CA SER A 136 -4.55 6.99 17.50
C SER A 136 -3.82 8.28 17.11
N LYS A 137 -3.33 9.03 18.10
CA LYS A 137 -2.55 10.25 17.83
C LYS A 137 -1.23 9.99 17.10
N SER A 138 -0.74 8.75 17.15
CA SER A 138 0.54 8.38 16.57
C SER A 138 0.40 7.53 15.30
N GLY A 139 -0.81 7.35 14.77
CA GLY A 139 -1.05 6.52 13.58
C GLY A 139 -2.31 5.68 13.65
N VAL A 140 -2.36 4.62 12.84
CA VAL A 140 -3.55 3.77 12.63
C VAL A 140 -3.21 2.29 12.79
N GLU A 141 -4.11 1.54 13.41
CA GLU A 141 -4.09 0.08 13.40
C GLU A 141 -5.14 -0.46 12.42
N ILE A 142 -4.79 -1.48 11.64
CA ILE A 142 -5.66 -2.07 10.63
C ILE A 142 -5.75 -3.59 10.86
N SER A 143 -6.96 -4.13 10.90
CA SER A 143 -7.23 -5.58 10.83
C SER A 143 -8.13 -5.91 9.66
N THR A 144 -7.99 -7.12 9.13
CA THR A 144 -8.81 -7.63 8.03
C THR A 144 -9.35 -9.01 8.37
N LYS A 145 -10.60 -9.28 7.99
CA LYS A 145 -11.28 -10.54 8.24
C LYS A 145 -12.12 -10.95 7.04
N ILE A 146 -12.00 -12.19 6.61
CA ILE A 146 -12.91 -12.76 5.60
C ILE A 146 -14.24 -13.12 6.27
N LEU A 147 -15.34 -12.60 5.73
CA LEU A 147 -16.69 -12.90 6.18
C LEU A 147 -17.35 -13.97 5.33
N GLU A 148 -17.23 -13.86 4.00
CA GLU A 148 -17.86 -14.76 3.05
C GLU A 148 -16.87 -15.15 1.95
N LYS A 149 -16.83 -16.42 1.57
CA LYS A 149 -15.92 -16.93 0.53
C LYS A 149 -16.42 -16.72 -0.90
N GLY A 150 -17.69 -16.32 -1.08
CA GLY A 150 -18.30 -16.23 -2.41
C GLY A 150 -18.15 -17.52 -3.21
N GLU A 151 -17.71 -17.40 -4.46
CA GLU A 151 -17.47 -18.53 -5.39
C GLU A 151 -16.10 -19.20 -5.19
N SER A 152 -15.27 -18.72 -4.27
CA SER A 152 -13.92 -19.23 -4.07
C SER A 152 -13.92 -20.67 -3.56
N LYS A 153 -13.04 -21.48 -4.15
CA LYS A 153 -12.77 -22.87 -3.74
C LYS A 153 -11.40 -23.04 -3.09
N GLY A 154 -10.55 -22.02 -3.16
CA GLY A 154 -9.22 -22.02 -2.58
C GLY A 154 -9.20 -21.54 -1.13
N ASP A 155 -8.04 -21.65 -0.51
CA ASP A 155 -7.75 -20.91 0.71
C ASP A 155 -7.69 -19.42 0.41
N LEU A 156 -8.17 -18.62 1.34
CA LEU A 156 -8.25 -17.18 1.18
C LEU A 156 -7.45 -16.48 2.28
N ARG A 157 -6.84 -15.35 1.94
CA ARG A 157 -6.24 -14.41 2.88
C ARG A 157 -6.68 -12.99 2.52
N ALA A 158 -7.23 -12.25 3.48
CA ALA A 158 -7.43 -10.82 3.36
C ALA A 158 -6.25 -10.11 4.00
N GLY A 159 -5.85 -8.94 3.50
CA GLY A 159 -4.71 -8.22 4.02
C GLY A 159 -4.61 -6.80 3.51
N VAL A 160 -3.49 -6.18 3.83
CA VAL A 160 -3.17 -4.80 3.49
C VAL A 160 -1.93 -4.80 2.61
N LYS A 161 -1.93 -3.99 1.56
CA LYS A 161 -0.80 -3.77 0.67
C LYS A 161 -0.47 -2.29 0.68
N ILE A 162 0.72 -1.94 1.15
CA ILE A 162 1.16 -0.55 1.28
C ILE A 162 2.21 -0.29 0.21
N LEU A 163 2.00 0.74 -0.61
CA LEU A 163 3.02 1.28 -1.49
C LEU A 163 3.83 2.32 -0.71
N VAL A 164 5.10 2.00 -0.49
CA VAL A 164 6.11 3.00 -0.17
C VAL A 164 6.56 3.55 -1.52
N GLY A 165 6.15 4.79 -1.82
CA GLY A 165 6.43 5.41 -3.11
C GLY A 165 7.91 5.76 -3.30
N ASP A 166 8.25 6.11 -4.54
CA ASP A 166 9.61 6.52 -4.91
C ASP A 166 10.07 7.68 -4.02
N LEU A 167 11.27 7.53 -3.44
CA LEU A 167 11.91 8.61 -2.70
C LEU A 167 12.31 9.73 -3.67
N PHE A 168 12.67 9.38 -4.91
CA PHE A 168 13.07 10.31 -5.98
C PHE A 168 12.39 10.00 -7.31
N ARG A 169 11.21 10.59 -7.55
CA ARG A 169 10.41 10.36 -8.78
C ARG A 169 11.06 10.84 -10.09
N HIS A 170 12.03 11.76 -10.01
CA HIS A 170 12.59 12.45 -11.19
C HIS A 170 14.03 12.07 -11.49
N ILE A 171 14.58 11.06 -10.80
CA ILE A 171 15.96 10.63 -11.07
C ILE A 171 15.89 9.19 -11.57
N GLU A 172 16.25 9.00 -12.83
CA GLU A 172 16.38 7.67 -13.42
C GLU A 172 17.65 7.00 -12.91
N ASP A 173 17.69 5.66 -12.93
CA ASP A 173 18.86 4.90 -12.45
C ASP A 173 20.16 5.26 -13.19
N GLU A 174 20.05 5.76 -14.42
CA GLU A 174 21.16 6.17 -15.29
C GLU A 174 21.72 7.56 -14.95
N ASP A 175 20.90 8.42 -14.31
CA ASP A 175 21.25 9.79 -13.92
C ASP A 175 21.73 9.90 -12.47
N LEU A 176 21.63 8.80 -11.71
CA LEU A 176 22.13 8.72 -10.34
C LEU A 176 23.66 8.52 -10.35
N GLU A 177 24.42 9.62 -10.35
CA GLU A 177 25.82 9.54 -9.92
C GLU A 177 25.86 9.13 -8.43
N GLU A 178 26.78 8.22 -8.08
CA GLU A 178 26.93 7.65 -6.72
C GLU A 178 26.97 8.75 -5.65
N ARG A 179 27.72 9.83 -5.92
CA ARG A 179 27.90 10.96 -5.00
C ARG A 179 26.67 11.85 -4.83
N GLU A 180 25.88 12.05 -5.88
CA GLU A 180 24.65 12.87 -5.79
C GLU A 180 23.54 12.10 -5.06
N THR A 181 23.50 10.79 -5.28
CA THR A 181 22.66 9.86 -4.54
C THR A 181 23.06 9.87 -3.06
N GLU A 182 24.36 9.77 -2.76
CA GLU A 182 24.97 9.93 -1.41
C GLU A 182 24.46 11.14 -0.66
N SER A 183 24.57 12.31 -1.26
CA SER A 183 24.13 13.53 -0.59
C SER A 183 22.62 13.59 -0.36
N LYS A 184 21.80 13.02 -1.25
CA LYS A 184 20.33 13.10 -1.16
C LYS A 184 19.72 12.13 -0.15
N LEU A 185 20.45 11.08 0.19
CA LEU A 185 19.97 9.96 0.99
C LEU A 185 20.73 9.85 2.32
N GLU A 186 21.71 10.73 2.59
CA GLU A 186 22.51 10.77 3.83
C GLU A 186 21.63 10.73 5.10
N ASP A 187 20.51 11.46 5.08
CA ASP A 187 19.56 11.53 6.18
C ASP A 187 18.44 10.46 6.13
N THR A 188 18.44 9.61 5.10
CA THR A 188 17.46 8.53 4.98
C THR A 188 17.89 7.31 5.79
N ARG A 189 17.04 6.86 6.70
CA ARG A 189 17.29 5.71 7.56
C ARG A 189 16.22 4.65 7.33
N ILE A 190 16.66 3.45 6.95
CA ILE A 190 15.80 2.29 6.82
C ILE A 190 16.19 1.26 7.88
N SER A 191 15.20 0.72 8.59
CA SER A 191 15.41 -0.42 9.47
C SER A 191 14.34 -1.47 9.26
N VAL A 192 14.75 -2.74 9.31
CA VAL A 192 13.86 -3.88 9.20
C VAL A 192 14.14 -4.84 10.34
N PHE A 193 13.09 -5.46 10.87
CA PHE A 193 13.21 -6.49 11.89
C PHE A 193 12.71 -7.83 11.34
N PRO A 194 13.59 -8.67 10.78
CA PRO A 194 13.19 -9.94 10.18
C PRO A 194 12.50 -10.88 11.19
N ALA A 195 11.62 -11.74 10.67
CA ALA A 195 10.97 -12.77 11.47
C ALA A 195 12.00 -13.74 12.06
N GLY A 196 11.95 -13.94 13.38
CA GLY A 196 12.88 -14.81 14.10
C GLY A 196 14.24 -14.17 14.46
N ALA A 197 14.55 -12.97 13.96
CA ALA A 197 15.77 -12.26 14.34
C ALA A 197 15.71 -11.79 15.81
N ARG A 198 16.90 -11.57 16.39
CA ARG A 198 17.06 -10.97 17.74
C ARG A 198 17.22 -9.46 17.72
N ARG A 199 17.68 -8.90 16.61
CA ARG A 199 17.97 -7.47 16.44
C ARG A 199 17.44 -7.00 15.09
N ALA A 200 17.13 -5.71 14.99
CA ALA A 200 16.82 -5.08 13.73
C ALA A 200 18.09 -4.93 12.88
N SER A 201 17.95 -5.14 11.57
CA SER A 201 18.94 -4.81 10.57
C SER A 201 18.72 -3.35 10.15
N ARG A 202 19.77 -2.54 10.19
CA ARG A 202 19.77 -1.20 9.61
C ARG A 202 20.33 -1.33 8.20
N ILE A 203 19.55 -0.92 7.21
CA ILE A 203 20.03 -0.88 5.83
C ILE A 203 20.78 0.44 5.70
N LYS A 204 22.10 0.36 5.45
CA LYS A 204 22.90 1.57 5.30
C LYS A 204 22.72 2.15 3.91
N PHE A 205 23.14 3.40 3.80
CA PHE A 205 23.22 4.14 2.56
C PHE A 205 23.89 3.36 1.42
N GLU A 206 25.02 2.70 1.68
CA GLU A 206 25.79 1.96 0.65
C GLU A 206 25.04 0.72 0.12
N ASP A 207 23.91 0.36 0.72
CA ASP A 207 23.20 -0.90 0.51
C ASP A 207 21.87 -0.72 -0.27
N TYR A 208 21.67 0.29 -1.14
CA TYR A 208 20.39 0.45 -1.88
C TYR A 208 20.09 -0.63 -2.93
N ASP A 209 21.09 -1.42 -3.30
CA ASP A 209 20.91 -2.66 -4.06
C ASP A 209 20.36 -3.80 -3.18
N THR A 210 20.18 -3.59 -1.87
CA THR A 210 19.53 -4.54 -0.97
C THR A 210 18.14 -4.89 -1.48
N VAL A 211 17.89 -6.19 -1.54
CA VAL A 211 16.58 -6.74 -1.85
C VAL A 211 15.93 -7.17 -0.53
N LEU A 212 14.96 -6.40 -0.01
CA LEU A 212 14.33 -6.68 1.28
C LEU A 212 13.65 -8.06 1.34
N THR A 213 13.19 -8.57 0.19
CA THR A 213 12.63 -9.93 0.09
C THR A 213 13.69 -11.01 0.36
N GLU A 214 14.95 -10.76 0.02
CA GLU A 214 16.07 -11.67 0.28
C GLU A 214 16.59 -11.54 1.72
N GLU A 215 16.62 -10.32 2.26
CA GLU A 215 16.96 -10.04 3.66
C GLU A 215 15.93 -10.59 4.65
N CYS A 216 14.65 -10.60 4.23
CA CYS A 216 13.52 -11.05 5.04
C CYS A 216 12.75 -12.17 4.32
N PRO A 217 13.36 -13.35 4.08
CA PRO A 217 12.74 -14.41 3.29
C PRO A 217 11.53 -15.04 3.97
N LYS A 218 11.43 -14.91 5.29
CA LYS A 218 10.28 -15.33 6.11
C LYS A 218 9.37 -14.16 6.47
N GLY A 219 9.57 -12.99 5.87
CA GLY A 219 8.93 -11.75 6.25
C GLY A 219 9.57 -11.05 7.44
N ALA A 220 8.98 -9.91 7.84
CA ALA A 220 9.46 -9.07 8.92
C ALA A 220 8.36 -8.75 9.94
N ARG A 221 8.77 -8.47 11.17
CA ARG A 221 7.91 -8.03 12.28
C ARG A 221 7.73 -6.51 12.28
N ALA A 222 8.74 -5.80 11.81
CA ALA A 222 8.76 -4.36 11.76
C ALA A 222 9.55 -3.88 10.54
N PHE A 223 9.14 -2.73 10.02
CA PHE A 223 9.85 -1.95 9.03
C PHE A 223 9.71 -0.49 9.44
N ALA A 224 10.78 0.30 9.35
CA ALA A 224 10.74 1.73 9.57
C ALA A 224 11.57 2.46 8.52
N LEU A 225 11.08 3.64 8.14
CA LEU A 225 11.75 4.53 7.21
C LEU A 225 11.60 5.97 7.72
N GLU A 226 12.72 6.64 7.89
CA GLU A 226 12.85 8.08 8.16
C GLU A 226 13.54 8.71 6.94
N SER A 227 13.00 9.80 6.41
CA SER A 227 13.60 10.52 5.28
C SER A 227 13.04 11.94 5.21
N ASP A 228 13.86 12.88 4.74
CA ASP A 228 13.44 14.26 4.42
C ASP A 228 12.29 14.33 3.41
N ARG A 229 12.12 13.28 2.59
CA ARG A 229 10.99 13.16 1.66
C ARG A 229 9.65 13.01 2.38
N TYR A 230 9.68 12.53 3.62
CA TYR A 230 8.56 12.48 4.55
C TYR A 230 8.63 13.63 5.58
N ASP A 231 9.26 14.76 5.21
CA ASP A 231 9.48 15.94 6.08
C ASP A 231 10.28 15.62 7.37
N GLY A 232 11.16 14.62 7.29
CA GLY A 232 11.95 14.16 8.43
C GLY A 232 11.17 13.26 9.39
N HIS A 233 9.90 12.95 9.11
CA HIS A 233 9.13 11.99 9.88
C HIS A 233 9.65 10.56 9.68
N GLU A 234 9.62 9.78 10.76
CA GLU A 234 9.76 8.34 10.70
C GLU A 234 8.37 7.72 10.64
N PHE A 235 8.10 6.88 9.63
CA PHE A 235 6.99 5.95 9.72
C PHE A 235 7.47 4.54 10.06
N GLN A 236 6.65 3.83 10.84
CA GLN A 236 6.88 2.44 11.20
C GLN A 236 5.68 1.58 10.82
N LEU A 237 5.93 0.51 10.09
CA LEU A 237 4.99 -0.58 9.85
C LEU A 237 5.37 -1.72 10.79
N THR A 238 4.43 -2.15 11.63
CA THR A 238 4.65 -3.21 12.61
C THR A 238 3.47 -4.15 12.65
N THR A 239 3.73 -5.42 12.86
CA THR A 239 2.67 -6.35 13.27
C THR A 239 2.51 -6.25 14.78
N ALA A 240 1.27 -6.10 15.28
CA ALA A 240 1.03 -5.99 16.71
C ALA A 240 1.47 -7.24 17.47
N ASN A 241 1.32 -8.41 16.85
CA ASN A 241 1.89 -9.67 17.31
C ASN A 241 2.54 -10.43 16.13
N PRO A 242 3.85 -10.75 16.21
CA PRO A 242 4.57 -11.40 15.12
C PRO A 242 4.15 -12.84 14.84
N ASP A 243 3.42 -13.48 15.76
CA ASP A 243 2.84 -14.80 15.53
C ASP A 243 1.50 -14.73 14.78
N PHE A 244 0.89 -13.53 14.69
CA PHE A 244 -0.45 -13.34 14.12
C PHE A 244 -0.43 -12.66 12.75
N GLY A 245 0.76 -12.34 12.23
CA GLY A 245 0.95 -11.77 10.90
C GLY A 245 2.38 -11.25 10.73
N LEU A 246 2.84 -11.22 9.48
CA LEU A 246 4.18 -10.74 9.12
C LEU A 246 4.09 -9.82 7.90
N LEU A 247 5.09 -8.94 7.78
CA LEU A 247 5.29 -8.08 6.62
C LEU A 247 6.01 -8.87 5.52
N GLU A 248 5.45 -8.89 4.32
CA GLU A 248 6.04 -9.46 3.10
C GLU A 248 6.44 -8.32 2.16
N PHE A 249 7.72 -8.24 1.77
CA PHE A 249 8.19 -7.22 0.83
C PHE A 249 8.06 -7.69 -0.62
N VAL A 250 7.59 -6.81 -1.49
CA VAL A 250 7.61 -6.99 -2.95
C VAL A 250 8.36 -5.82 -3.57
N GLN A 251 9.62 -6.08 -3.90
CA GLN A 251 10.55 -5.13 -4.46
C GLN A 251 10.96 -5.61 -5.87
N LYS A 252 10.79 -4.75 -6.88
CA LYS A 252 11.16 -5.06 -8.29
C LYS A 252 12.33 -4.23 -8.80
N LYS A 253 12.60 -3.12 -8.14
CA LYS A 253 13.68 -2.16 -8.43
C LYS A 253 14.48 -1.93 -7.14
N ARG A 254 15.46 -1.05 -7.19
CA ARG A 254 16.15 -0.55 -6.00
C ARG A 254 15.16 0.05 -5.01
N LEU A 255 15.51 0.04 -3.72
CA LEU A 255 14.62 0.50 -2.64
C LEU A 255 14.14 1.94 -2.79
N ILE A 256 14.93 2.78 -3.46
CA ILE A 256 14.64 4.19 -3.72
C ILE A 256 13.48 4.40 -4.72
N HIS A 257 13.20 3.41 -5.57
CA HIS A 257 12.18 3.45 -6.63
C HIS A 257 10.85 2.81 -6.21
N GLY A 258 10.59 2.90 -4.90
CA GLY A 258 9.38 2.40 -4.29
C GLY A 258 9.27 0.88 -4.27
N PHE A 259 8.46 0.39 -3.33
CA PHE A 259 8.21 -1.04 -3.15
C PHE A 259 6.89 -1.23 -2.41
N PHE A 260 6.37 -2.46 -2.46
CA PHE A 260 5.20 -2.80 -1.67
C PHE A 260 5.59 -3.55 -0.40
N VAL A 261 4.89 -3.22 0.69
CA VAL A 261 4.86 -4.01 1.92
C VAL A 261 3.46 -4.58 2.05
N ASN A 262 3.32 -5.89 1.94
CA ASN A 262 2.08 -6.57 2.21
C ASN A 262 2.06 -7.04 3.66
N TRP A 263 0.88 -7.07 4.27
CA TRP A 263 0.65 -7.71 5.54
C TRP A 263 -0.63 -8.54 5.45
N PHE A 264 -0.54 -9.78 5.91
CA PHE A 264 -1.68 -10.68 6.04
C PHE A 264 -1.70 -11.19 7.48
N PRO A 265 -2.87 -11.18 8.14
CA PRO A 265 -3.01 -11.89 9.39
C PRO A 265 -2.87 -13.40 9.14
N GLU A 266 -2.35 -14.11 10.12
CA GLU A 266 -2.42 -15.56 10.17
C GLU A 266 -3.91 -15.97 10.13
N PRO A 267 -4.37 -16.76 9.14
CA PRO A 267 -5.80 -17.01 8.92
C PRO A 267 -6.55 -17.51 10.15
N THR A 268 -5.91 -18.33 10.98
CA THR A 268 -6.51 -18.86 12.22
C THR A 268 -6.56 -17.87 13.38
N LYS A 269 -5.92 -16.71 13.24
CA LYS A 269 -5.79 -15.65 14.23
C LYS A 269 -6.41 -14.33 13.81
N ALA A 270 -6.99 -14.24 12.61
CA ALA A 270 -7.53 -13.00 12.05
C ALA A 270 -8.64 -12.34 12.93
N ASP A 271 -9.27 -13.09 13.82
CA ASP A 271 -10.28 -12.61 14.77
C ASP A 271 -9.70 -12.10 16.10
N GLU A 272 -8.42 -12.36 16.34
CA GLU A 272 -7.75 -11.99 17.57
C GLU A 272 -7.45 -10.49 17.59
N LYS A 273 -7.56 -9.88 18.77
CA LYS A 273 -7.32 -8.44 18.95
C LYS A 273 -5.92 -8.00 18.49
N ASP A 274 -4.94 -8.89 18.58
CA ASP A 274 -3.55 -8.61 18.25
C ASP A 274 -3.17 -8.94 16.79
N ALA A 275 -4.13 -9.42 15.98
CA ALA A 275 -3.93 -9.62 14.54
C ALA A 275 -4.14 -8.31 13.80
N ARG A 276 -3.20 -7.37 14.00
CA ARG A 276 -3.25 -6.01 13.46
C ARG A 276 -1.93 -5.62 12.83
N LEU A 277 -2.04 -4.98 11.66
CA LEU A 277 -1.00 -4.09 11.17
C LEU A 277 -1.10 -2.78 11.95
N VAL A 278 0.04 -2.24 12.35
CA VAL A 278 0.16 -0.97 13.07
C VAL A 278 1.07 -0.07 12.26
N ILE A 279 0.51 1.03 11.78
CA ILE A 279 1.22 2.11 11.10
C ILE A 279 1.39 3.22 12.11
N LYS A 280 2.64 3.57 12.45
CA LYS A 280 2.96 4.71 13.31
C LYS A 280 3.70 5.77 12.54
N VAL A 281 3.45 7.03 12.88
CA VAL A 281 4.20 8.20 12.43
C VAL A 281 4.80 8.86 13.67
N LYS A 282 6.07 9.27 13.58
CA LYS A 282 6.81 9.92 14.66
C LYS A 282 7.47 11.21 14.20
#